data_AF-A0A3Q3MY06-F1
#
_entry.id   AF-A0A3Q3MY06-F1
#
_cell.length_a   1.000
_cell.length_b   1.000
_cell.length_c   1.000
_cell.angle_alpha   90.00
_cell.angle_beta   90.00
_cell.angle_gamma   90.00
#
_symmetry.space_group_name_H-M   'P 1'
#
loop_
_entity.id
_entity.type
_entity.pdbx_description
1 polymer ?
#
loop_
_entity_poly.entity_id
_entity_poly.type
_entity_poly.pdbx_seq_one_letter_code
_entity_poly.pdbx_strand_id
1 'polypeptide(L)' 'MGHLSPLEDAMNTLIDVFRSHSHRDGDGDYLSRREMRELFNAELGQFLTVLYSLSLSLSLYISLSLHGTFVLN' A
#
# COMPACT_ATOMS: atom_id res chain seq x y z
N MET A 1 29.45 -15.81 10.28
CA MET A 1 28.35 -14.83 10.30
C MET A 1 27.07 -15.60 10.02
N GLY A 2 26.07 -15.51 10.90
CA GLY A 2 24.83 -16.28 10.75
C GLY A 2 24.02 -15.77 9.56
N HIS A 3 23.45 -16.68 8.77
CA HIS A 3 22.46 -16.33 7.77
C HIS A 3 21.18 -15.92 8.51
N LEU A 4 20.69 -14.72 8.22
CA LEU A 4 19.39 -14.28 8.70
C LEU A 4 18.31 -15.13 8.05
N SER A 5 17.27 -15.44 8.82
CA SER A 5 16.08 -16.04 8.25
C SER A 5 15.42 -15.07 7.26
N PRO A 6 14.64 -15.58 6.28
CA PRO A 6 13.95 -14.72 5.33
C PRO A 6 13.07 -13.64 5.98
N LEU A 7 12.51 -13.93 7.17
CA LEU A 7 11.73 -12.97 7.93
C LEU A 7 12.59 -11.86 8.54
N GLU A 8 13.74 -12.21 9.10
CA GLU A 8 14.67 -11.22 9.67
C GLU A 8 15.22 -10.29 8.59
N ASP A 9 15.53 -10.81 7.41
CA ASP A 9 15.93 -10.00 6.25
C ASP A 9 14.82 -9.06 5.77
N ALA A 10 13.58 -9.54 5.71
CA ALA A 10 12.43 -8.71 5.36
C ALA A 10 12.18 -7.59 6.40
N MET A 11 12.34 -7.91 7.68
CA MET A 11 12.21 -6.92 8.76
C MET A 11 13.31 -5.86 8.72
N ASN A 12 14.55 -6.25 8.44
CA ASN A 12 15.65 -5.29 8.24
C ASN A 12 15.37 -4.37 7.05
N THR A 13 14.89 -4.94 5.94
CA THR A 13 14.49 -4.17 4.75
C THR A 13 13.40 -3.14 5.09
N LEU A 14 12.40 -3.54 5.89
CA LEU A 14 11.32 -2.63 6.33
C LEU A 14 11.86 -1.49 7.21
N ILE A 15 12.80 -1.79 8.11
CA ILE A 15 13.44 -0.78 8.98
C ILE A 15 14.25 0.22 8.15
N ASP A 16 15.00 -0.25 7.16
CA ASP A 16 15.84 0.61 6.32
C ASP A 16 14.99 1.53 5.44
N VAL A 17 13.90 1.00 4.86
CA VAL A 17 12.91 1.79 4.12
C VAL A 17 12.22 2.79 5.05
N PHE A 18 11.85 2.41 6.27
CA PHE A 18 11.27 3.35 7.23
C PHE A 18 12.21 4.52 7.54
N ARG A 19 13.48 4.22 7.87
CA ARG A 19 14.49 5.22 8.22
C ARG A 19 14.81 6.17 7.05
N SER A 20 14.85 5.66 5.82
CA SER A 20 15.11 6.49 4.63
C SER A 20 14.01 7.55 4.41
N HIS A 21 12.78 7.25 4.84
CA HIS A 21 11.65 8.14 4.70
C HIS A 21 11.37 9.01 5.94
N SER A 22 11.68 8.57 7.17
CA SER A 22 11.36 9.31 8.41
C SER A 22 12.28 10.50 8.70
N HIS A 23 13.48 10.53 8.12
CA HIS A 23 14.44 11.59 8.41
C HIS A 23 14.24 12.85 7.56
N ARG A 24 13.18 12.94 6.73
CA ARG A 24 13.03 14.00 5.72
C ARG A 24 12.34 15.25 6.28
N ASP A 25 11.48 15.11 7.28
CA ASP A 25 10.79 16.20 7.98
C ASP A 25 11.39 16.53 9.36
N GLY A 26 12.48 15.86 9.75
CA GLY A 26 13.26 16.17 10.95
C GLY A 26 12.88 15.40 12.22
N ASP A 27 11.80 14.59 12.18
CA ASP A 27 11.43 13.65 13.24
C ASP A 27 11.73 12.21 12.78
N GLY A 28 12.93 11.73 13.09
CA GLY A 28 13.41 10.42 12.62
C GLY A 28 12.71 9.20 13.24
N ASP A 29 11.90 9.42 14.28
CA ASP A 29 11.22 8.37 15.03
C ASP A 29 9.86 8.00 14.43
N TYR A 30 9.25 8.89 13.63
CA TYR A 30 7.93 8.70 13.04
C TYR A 30 7.90 9.14 11.58
N LEU A 31 7.01 8.55 10.79
CA LEU A 31 6.70 9.06 9.45
C LEU A 31 5.55 10.05 9.56
N SER A 32 5.76 11.25 9.01
CA SER A 32 4.67 12.19 8.77
C SER A 32 3.67 11.59 7.77
N ARG A 33 2.42 12.11 7.74
CA ARG A 33 1.43 11.66 6.74
C ARG A 33 1.95 11.80 5.31
N ARG A 34 2.79 12.81 5.07
CA ARG A 34 3.40 13.07 3.77
C ARG A 34 4.47 12.01 3.47
N GLU A 35 5.39 11.76 4.39
CA GLU A 35 6.47 10.77 4.22
C GLU A 35 5.91 9.35 4.07
N MET A 36 4.88 9.00 4.84
CA MET A 36 4.18 7.72 4.70
C MET A 36 3.52 7.59 3.32
N ARG A 37 2.90 8.65 2.80
CA ARG A 37 2.34 8.65 1.44
C ARG A 37 3.44 8.50 0.39
N GLU A 38 4.58 9.15 0.56
CA GLU A 38 5.74 9.01 -0.34
C GLU A 38 6.30 7.59 -0.31
N LEU A 39 6.49 6.99 0.86
CA LEU A 39 6.92 5.59 1.04
C LEU A 39 5.98 4.64 0.32
N PHE A 40 4.66 4.76 0.56
CA PHE A 40 3.70 3.89 -0.09
C PHE A 40 3.68 4.02 -1.62
N ASN A 41 3.90 5.22 -2.16
CA ASN A 41 3.96 5.39 -3.61
C ASN A 41 5.27 4.86 -4.20
N ALA A 42 6.41 5.05 -3.51
CA ALA A 42 7.73 4.63 -3.98
C ALA A 42 7.92 3.11 -3.90
N GLU A 43 7.59 2.51 -2.76
CA GLU A 43 7.92 1.11 -2.45
C GLU A 43 6.73 0.18 -2.70
N LEU A 44 5.50 0.69 -2.60
CA LEU A 44 4.27 -0.10 -2.65
C LEU A 44 3.29 0.39 -3.73
N GLY A 45 3.74 1.23 -4.67
CA GLY A 45 2.88 1.83 -5.69
C GLY A 45 2.16 0.81 -6.57
N GLN A 46 2.85 -0.28 -6.94
CA GLN A 46 2.22 -1.37 -7.71
C GLN A 46 1.18 -2.13 -6.88
N PHE A 47 1.47 -2.41 -5.61
CA PHE A 47 0.54 -3.06 -4.69
C PHE A 47 -0.73 -2.23 -4.52
N LEU A 48 -0.58 -0.92 -4.31
CA LEU A 48 -1.71 0.01 -4.23
C LEU A 48 -2.51 0.06 -5.53
N THR A 49 -1.84 0.09 -6.68
CA THR A 49 -2.51 0.10 -8.00
C THR A 49 -3.43 -1.11 -8.19
N VAL A 50 -2.94 -2.30 -7.83
CA VAL A 50 -3.73 -3.53 -7.91
C VAL A 50 -4.92 -3.46 -6.97
N LEU A 51 -4.73 -3.02 -5.71
CA LEU A 51 -5.83 -2.86 -4.76
C LEU A 51 -6.91 -1.89 -5.24
N TYR A 52 -6.51 -0.73 -5.78
CA TYR A 52 -7.45 0.23 -6.34
C TYR A 52 -8.16 -0.29 -7.60
N SER A 53 -7.46 -1.02 -8.45
CA SER A 53 -8.08 -1.67 -9.63
C SER A 53 -9.12 -2.70 -9.21
N LEU A 54 -8.82 -3.52 -8.19
CA LEU A 54 -9.75 -4.51 -7.67
C LEU A 54 -10.97 -3.84 -7.05
N SER A 55 -10.78 -2.80 -6.24
CA SER A 55 -11.91 -2.07 -5.64
C SER A 55 -12.78 -1.39 -6.69
N LEU A 56 -12.19 -0.80 -7.74
CA LEU A 56 -12.94 -0.21 -8.84
C LEU A 56 -13.74 -1.26 -9.62
N SER A 57 -13.13 -2.42 -9.91
CA SER A 57 -13.82 -3.52 -10.59
C SER A 57 -14.99 -4.07 -9.79
N LEU A 58 -14.83 -4.22 -8.47
CA LEU A 58 -15.88 -4.65 -7.55
C LEU A 58 -17.02 -3.63 -7.51
N SER A 59 -16.70 -2.35 -7.40
CA SER A 59 -17.69 -1.26 -7.44
C SER A 59 -18.49 -1.29 -8.75
N LEU A 60 -17.81 -1.41 -9.89
CA LEU A 60 -18.46 -1.46 -11.21
C LEU A 60 -19.39 -2.67 -11.32
N TYR A 61 -18.94 -3.84 -10.89
CA TYR A 61 -19.75 -5.06 -10.90
C TYR A 61 -21.03 -4.92 -10.07
N ILE A 62 -20.93 -4.36 -8.86
CA ILE A 62 -22.09 -4.10 -7.99
C ILE A 62 -23.07 -3.12 -8.66
N SER A 63 -22.56 -2.03 -9.23
CA SER A 63 -23.41 -1.02 -9.90
C SER A 63 -24.17 -1.59 -11.09
N LEU A 64 -23.53 -2.44 -11.90
CA LEU A 64 -24.16 -3.10 -13.04
C LEU A 64 -25.16 -4.17 -12.60
N SER A 65 -24.84 -4.93 -11.56
CA SER A 65 -25.72 -5.97 -11.01
C SER A 65 -26.99 -5.38 -10.41
N LEU A 66 -26.90 -4.23 -9.73
CA LEU A 66 -28.04 -3.51 -9.16
C LEU A 66 -28.90 -2.81 -10.23
N HIS A 67 -28.30 -2.29 -11.30
CA HIS A 67 -29.06 -1.71 -12.42
C HIS A 67 -29.75 -2.79 -13.28
N GLY A 68 -29.14 -3.97 -13.45
CA GLY A 68 -29.73 -5.06 -14.22
C GLY A 68 -31.03 -5.61 -13.63
N THR A 69 -31.18 -5.54 -12.30
CA THR A 69 -32.42 -5.94 -11.60
C THR A 69 -33.58 -4.95 -11.74
N PHE A 70 -33.33 -3.70 -12.11
CA PHE A 70 -34.37 -2.65 -12.19
C PHE A 70 -35.10 -2.59 -13.54
N VAL A 71 -34.52 -3.18 -14.60
CA VAL A 71 -35.09 -3.18 -15.96
C VAL A 71 -35.99 -4.40 -16.24
N LEU A 72 -36.02 -5.38 -15.33
CA LEU A 72 -36.77 -6.63 -15.47
C LEU A 72 -38.02 -6.73 -14.58
N ASN A 73 -38.49 -5.62 -14.01
CA ASN A 73 -39.75 -5.54 -13.25
C ASN A 73 -40.72 -4.54 -13.89
#